data_AF-A0A6H5K8M5-F1
#
_entry.id   AF-A0A6H5K8M5-F1
#
_cell.length_a   1.000
_cell.length_b   1.000
_cell.length_c   1.000
_cell.angle_alpha   90.00
_cell.angle_beta   90.00
_cell.angle_gamma   90.00
#
_symmetry.space_group_name_H-M   'P 1'
#
loop_
_entity.id
_entity.type
_entity.pdbx_description
1 polymer ?
#
loop_
_entity_poly.entity_id
_entity_poly.type
_entity_poly.pdbx_seq_one_letter_code
_entity_poly.pdbx_strand_id
1 'polypeptide(L)'
;MSNQGGGGAPALGPELNKAEARQASNLRVTTKAIDALHARVARAKRELDKHNQKQLEAAGGGAGAASSEGLRAGANESPTRSASKPATAKSPTRSPSKGKGAACKSPPRSTKAVAAATRGGGTGGQQGGAQAMDLEGEGGGSGVRVAGILSELASDVAGLKTLDAVGSEHKNFHATISKLAKAAEKQFGGNVESVRRTPALNEKALHTAIITHLYRRGAFRAAAKFSEDSTASIPAETTSHLVEIHGVLDALDKHNLAPAERWFEKRRKALEGVGSSLEFQLARLRFLRFLESADPGQRREAMMYARERVMPVAGGHMRELQELMGSLLWSGNLEASPYSHLLSQELWTRVKESVAVDASRISGLSRESILSVAFRAGILALPTLVKMAAVVRGSNLEWNGMRELPLEVPLPPGLRYHSMFSCPVSREPSTLDNPPVLLKCGHAVLRSSVSRLARNGSRFKCPTCPVEQMENETMPLTL
;
A
#
# COMPACT_ATOMS: atom_id res chain seq x y z
N MET A 1 25.94 35.77 -6.15
CA MET A 1 26.93 34.68 -6.00
C MET A 1 26.17 33.40 -5.67
N SER A 2 26.26 32.39 -6.54
CA SER A 2 25.49 31.15 -6.42
C SER A 2 26.12 30.25 -5.37
N ASN A 3 25.44 30.00 -4.24
CA ASN A 3 25.84 28.95 -3.32
C ASN A 3 24.80 27.83 -3.40
N GLN A 4 25.09 26.81 -4.22
CA GLN A 4 24.29 25.59 -4.29
C GLN A 4 24.53 24.76 -3.02
N GLY A 5 23.88 25.15 -1.93
CA GLY A 5 23.73 24.33 -0.73
C GLY A 5 22.85 23.12 -1.04
N GLY A 6 23.42 22.12 -1.72
CA GLY A 6 22.74 20.88 -2.09
C GLY A 6 22.32 20.10 -0.86
N GLY A 7 21.12 20.39 -0.35
CA GLY A 7 20.46 19.62 0.71
C GLY A 7 20.30 18.18 0.23
N GLY A 8 21.20 17.31 0.69
CA GLY A 8 21.30 15.93 0.21
C GLY A 8 19.97 15.19 0.35
N ALA A 9 19.38 14.83 -0.77
CA ALA A 9 18.30 13.84 -0.81
C ALA A 9 18.74 12.58 -0.05
N PRO A 10 17.82 11.87 0.63
CA PRO A 10 18.19 10.72 1.45
C PRO A 10 18.93 9.69 0.61
N ALA A 11 20.15 9.33 1.02
CA ALA A 11 21.06 8.47 0.27
C ALA A 11 20.51 7.05 0.01
N LEU A 12 19.40 6.70 0.67
CA LEU A 12 18.62 5.50 0.45
C LEU A 12 17.80 5.50 -0.84
N GLY A 13 17.31 6.65 -1.32
CA GLY A 13 16.40 6.70 -2.49
C GLY A 13 16.97 6.01 -3.74
N PRO A 14 18.21 6.32 -4.17
CA PRO A 14 18.84 5.65 -5.31
C PRO A 14 19.08 4.15 -5.10
N GLU A 15 19.38 3.70 -3.87
CA GLU A 15 19.57 2.27 -3.57
C GLU A 15 18.24 1.52 -3.44
N LEU A 16 17.19 2.17 -2.94
CA LEU A 16 15.83 1.63 -2.86
C LEU A 16 15.26 1.42 -4.28
N ASN A 17 15.34 2.43 -5.14
CA ASN A 17 14.90 2.32 -6.54
C ASN A 17 15.66 1.20 -7.29
N LYS A 18 16.97 1.01 -7.01
CA LYS A 18 17.74 -0.13 -7.53
C LYS A 18 17.24 -1.46 -6.98
N ALA A 19 16.93 -1.54 -5.69
CA ALA A 19 16.40 -2.75 -5.06
C ALA A 19 15.02 -3.13 -5.61
N GLU A 20 14.12 -2.17 -5.77
CA GLU A 20 12.78 -2.36 -6.36
C GLU A 20 12.88 -2.81 -7.83
N ALA A 21 13.71 -2.14 -8.64
CA ALA A 21 13.96 -2.54 -10.03
C ALA A 21 14.53 -3.97 -10.13
N ARG A 22 15.41 -4.37 -9.19
CA ARG A 22 15.96 -5.74 -9.12
C ARG A 22 14.95 -6.75 -8.59
N GLN A 23 14.06 -6.37 -7.68
CA GLN A 23 12.94 -7.21 -7.26
C GLN A 23 12.00 -7.49 -8.44
N ALA A 24 11.66 -6.46 -9.22
CA ALA A 24 10.84 -6.61 -10.42
C ALA A 24 11.53 -7.45 -11.51
N SER A 25 12.85 -7.32 -11.69
CA SER A 25 13.66 -8.19 -12.56
C SER A 25 13.57 -9.66 -12.13
N ASN A 26 13.84 -9.92 -10.84
CA ASN A 26 13.79 -11.26 -10.26
C ASN A 26 12.39 -11.88 -10.42
N LEU A 27 11.33 -11.13 -10.07
CA LEU A 27 9.94 -11.59 -10.25
C LEU A 27 9.68 -11.98 -11.71
N ARG A 28 10.01 -11.13 -12.68
CA ARG A 28 9.84 -11.41 -14.12
C ARG A 28 10.59 -12.67 -14.58
N VAL A 29 11.81 -12.88 -14.11
CA VAL A 29 12.61 -14.08 -14.44
C VAL A 29 11.99 -15.33 -13.82
N THR A 30 11.56 -15.26 -12.56
CA THR A 30 10.87 -16.39 -11.89
C THR A 30 9.53 -16.73 -12.55
N THR A 31 8.69 -15.75 -12.89
CA THR A 31 7.41 -15.98 -13.58
C THR A 31 7.64 -16.62 -14.95
N LYS A 32 8.55 -16.07 -15.77
CA LYS A 32 8.91 -16.68 -17.06
C LYS A 32 9.44 -18.11 -16.95
N ALA A 33 10.21 -18.41 -15.90
CA ALA A 33 10.70 -19.76 -15.64
C ALA A 33 9.56 -20.73 -15.28
N ILE A 34 8.61 -20.29 -14.46
CA ILE A 34 7.40 -21.06 -14.09
C ILE A 34 6.53 -21.30 -15.32
N ASP A 35 6.24 -20.27 -16.12
CA ASP A 35 5.43 -20.36 -17.34
C ASP A 35 6.06 -21.33 -18.36
N ALA A 36 7.39 -21.26 -18.55
CA ALA A 36 8.12 -22.17 -19.43
C ALA A 36 8.09 -23.63 -18.94
N LEU A 37 8.07 -23.85 -17.62
CA LEU A 37 7.90 -25.18 -17.02
C LEU A 37 6.47 -25.70 -17.23
N HIS A 38 5.46 -24.88 -16.89
CA HIS A 38 4.05 -25.20 -17.08
C HIS A 38 3.72 -25.52 -18.54
N ALA A 39 4.22 -24.73 -19.49
CA ALA A 39 4.03 -24.97 -20.92
C ALA A 39 4.65 -26.30 -21.38
N ARG A 40 5.79 -26.73 -20.81
CA ARG A 40 6.43 -28.02 -21.09
C ARG A 40 5.65 -29.19 -20.51
N VAL A 41 5.29 -29.12 -19.24
CA VAL A 41 4.46 -30.14 -18.57
C VAL A 41 3.11 -30.29 -19.28
N ALA A 42 2.48 -29.18 -19.71
CA ALA A 42 1.23 -29.19 -20.46
C ALA A 42 1.37 -29.71 -21.91
N ARG A 43 2.59 -29.74 -22.50
CA ARG A 43 2.85 -30.45 -23.77
C ARG A 43 3.03 -31.94 -23.54
N ALA A 44 3.90 -32.34 -22.60
CA ALA A 44 4.12 -33.74 -22.27
C ALA A 44 2.83 -34.45 -21.83
N LYS A 45 1.99 -33.78 -21.04
CA LYS A 45 0.65 -34.28 -20.70
C LYS A 45 -0.22 -34.49 -21.94
N ARG A 46 -0.26 -33.55 -22.89
CA ARG A 46 -1.04 -33.68 -24.13
C ARG A 46 -0.55 -34.84 -25.01
N GLU A 47 0.75 -35.09 -25.10
CA GLU A 47 1.27 -36.24 -25.83
C GLU A 47 0.96 -37.58 -25.11
N LEU A 48 0.99 -37.60 -23.78
CA LEU A 48 0.57 -38.76 -23.00
C LEU A 48 -0.94 -39.04 -23.12
N ASP A 49 -1.78 -38.00 -23.06
CA ASP A 49 -3.23 -38.11 -23.26
C ASP A 49 -3.56 -38.63 -24.68
N LYS A 50 -2.90 -38.11 -25.72
CA LYS A 50 -2.99 -38.63 -27.11
C LYS A 50 -2.54 -40.09 -27.22
N HIS A 51 -1.46 -40.47 -26.52
CA HIS A 51 -0.99 -41.85 -26.53
C HIS A 51 -2.04 -42.78 -25.89
N ASN A 52 -2.57 -42.41 -24.73
CA ASN A 52 -3.59 -43.18 -24.02
C ASN A 52 -4.90 -43.31 -24.84
N GLN A 53 -5.34 -42.22 -25.49
CA GLN A 53 -6.46 -42.20 -26.42
C GLN A 53 -6.28 -43.22 -27.55
N LYS A 54 -5.10 -43.25 -28.20
CA LYS A 54 -4.79 -44.21 -29.26
C LYS A 54 -4.73 -45.67 -28.78
N GLN A 55 -4.32 -45.91 -27.54
CA GLN A 55 -4.34 -47.27 -26.96
C GLN A 55 -5.78 -47.73 -26.68
N LEU A 56 -6.66 -46.83 -26.22
CA LEU A 56 -8.10 -47.11 -26.05
C LEU A 56 -8.78 -47.39 -27.41
N GLU A 57 -8.47 -46.63 -28.44
CA GLU A 57 -8.99 -46.83 -29.81
C GLU A 57 -8.48 -48.16 -30.41
N ALA A 58 -7.20 -48.50 -30.21
CA ALA A 58 -6.64 -49.78 -30.63
C ALA A 58 -7.26 -50.99 -29.90
N ALA A 59 -7.58 -50.85 -28.60
CA ALA A 59 -8.28 -51.87 -27.83
C ALA A 59 -9.77 -52.00 -28.22
N GLY A 60 -10.41 -50.91 -28.65
CA GLY A 60 -11.80 -50.90 -29.10
C GLY A 60 -12.06 -51.47 -30.50
N GLY A 61 -11.02 -51.55 -31.35
CA GLY A 61 -11.15 -51.99 -32.75
C GLY A 61 -11.38 -53.49 -32.97
N GLY A 62 -11.41 -54.30 -31.90
CA GLY A 62 -11.46 -55.77 -31.98
C GLY A 62 -12.84 -56.44 -31.83
N ALA A 63 -13.92 -55.68 -31.62
CA ALA A 63 -15.24 -56.24 -31.30
C ALA A 63 -16.33 -55.82 -32.31
N GLY A 64 -16.46 -56.58 -33.39
CA GLY A 64 -17.54 -56.46 -34.37
C GLY A 64 -18.15 -57.81 -34.74
N ALA A 65 -19.48 -57.83 -34.90
CA ALA A 65 -20.32 -58.94 -35.37
C ALA A 65 -20.66 -60.09 -34.38
N ALA A 66 -21.73 -59.87 -33.60
CA ALA A 66 -22.72 -60.91 -33.29
C ALA A 66 -24.10 -60.25 -33.08
N SER A 67 -25.07 -60.57 -33.94
CA SER A 67 -26.45 -60.06 -33.87
C SER A 67 -27.39 -61.10 -33.25
N SER A 68 -28.33 -60.67 -32.40
CA SER A 68 -29.67 -61.28 -32.33
C SER A 68 -30.66 -60.37 -31.61
N GLU A 69 -31.91 -60.37 -32.07
CA GLU A 69 -33.01 -59.53 -31.58
C GLU A 69 -33.57 -59.98 -30.22
N GLY A 70 -34.32 -59.11 -29.53
CA GLY A 70 -34.99 -59.51 -28.28
C GLY A 70 -35.78 -58.43 -27.53
N LEU A 71 -37.00 -58.13 -28.00
CA LEU A 71 -38.13 -57.55 -27.25
C LEU A 71 -38.09 -56.06 -26.80
N ARG A 72 -39.29 -55.48 -26.76
CA ARG A 72 -39.60 -54.06 -26.54
C ARG A 72 -40.88 -53.97 -25.68
N ALA A 73 -41.07 -52.83 -25.01
CA ALA A 73 -42.15 -52.45 -24.08
C ALA A 73 -41.89 -52.82 -22.59
N GLY A 74 -42.14 -51.94 -21.62
CA GLY A 74 -42.73 -50.59 -21.70
C GLY A 74 -42.40 -49.65 -20.53
N ALA A 75 -42.96 -48.44 -20.60
CA ALA A 75 -42.79 -47.28 -19.71
C ALA A 75 -43.07 -47.58 -18.20
N ASN A 76 -42.73 -46.72 -17.22
CA ASN A 76 -42.81 -45.26 -17.27
C ASN A 76 -42.03 -44.51 -16.15
N GLU A 77 -41.92 -43.19 -16.35
CA GLU A 77 -41.71 -42.12 -15.36
C GLU A 77 -40.32 -41.84 -14.73
N SER A 78 -40.15 -40.57 -14.35
CA SER A 78 -38.91 -39.84 -14.03
C SER A 78 -39.27 -38.65 -13.10
N PRO A 79 -38.38 -37.69 -12.79
CA PRO A 79 -37.09 -37.80 -12.12
C PRO A 79 -37.03 -36.91 -10.85
N THR A 80 -36.11 -37.16 -9.90
CA THR A 80 -35.74 -36.14 -8.89
C THR A 80 -34.24 -36.03 -8.62
N ARG A 81 -33.84 -34.88 -8.08
CA ARG A 81 -32.50 -34.29 -8.13
C ARG A 81 -32.05 -33.90 -6.72
N SER A 82 -30.97 -34.49 -6.20
CA SER A 82 -30.23 -33.96 -5.04
C SER A 82 -28.77 -34.46 -5.12
N ALA A 83 -27.75 -33.59 -5.22
CA ALA A 83 -27.24 -32.63 -4.23
C ALA A 83 -26.35 -33.31 -3.16
N SER A 84 -25.10 -33.57 -3.52
CA SER A 84 -24.05 -34.07 -2.63
C SER A 84 -23.62 -32.99 -1.62
N LYS A 85 -23.62 -33.32 -0.32
CA LYS A 85 -22.88 -32.60 0.72
C LYS A 85 -22.01 -33.59 1.53
N PRO A 86 -20.83 -33.18 2.02
CA PRO A 86 -19.81 -34.11 2.50
C PRO A 86 -20.06 -34.59 3.93
N ALA A 87 -19.52 -35.78 4.23
CA ALA A 87 -19.59 -36.40 5.55
C ALA A 87 -18.67 -35.72 6.59
N THR A 88 -19.10 -35.81 7.84
CA THR A 88 -18.43 -35.24 9.02
C THR A 88 -17.33 -36.16 9.57
N ALA A 89 -16.25 -35.57 10.07
CA ALA A 89 -15.25 -36.25 10.91
C ALA A 89 -15.18 -35.59 12.29
N LYS A 90 -15.03 -36.40 13.34
CA LYS A 90 -15.23 -36.00 14.75
C LYS A 90 -13.96 -35.47 15.42
N SER A 91 -14.13 -34.52 16.33
CA SER A 91 -13.15 -34.16 17.37
C SER A 91 -13.14 -35.20 18.51
N PRO A 92 -12.09 -35.18 19.37
CA PRO A 92 -12.23 -35.47 20.79
C PRO A 92 -11.69 -34.34 21.71
N THR A 93 -12.22 -34.25 22.92
CA THR A 93 -11.91 -33.22 23.95
C THR A 93 -11.45 -33.81 25.29
N ARG A 94 -10.89 -32.92 26.17
CA ARG A 94 -10.60 -33.03 27.65
C ARG A 94 -9.27 -33.76 27.99
N SER A 95 -8.53 -33.50 29.10
CA SER A 95 -8.72 -32.70 30.34
C SER A 95 -7.39 -31.99 30.80
N PRO A 96 -7.31 -31.19 31.89
CA PRO A 96 -6.17 -30.26 32.16
C PRO A 96 -5.23 -30.64 33.34
N SER A 97 -4.16 -29.85 33.55
CA SER A 97 -3.35 -29.84 34.80
C SER A 97 -2.79 -28.45 35.16
N LYS A 98 -2.60 -28.18 36.47
CA LYS A 98 -2.03 -26.94 37.06
C LYS A 98 -0.55 -27.16 37.45
N GLY A 99 0.30 -26.12 37.46
CA GLY A 99 1.58 -26.21 38.20
C GLY A 99 2.68 -25.15 37.97
N LYS A 100 2.64 -24.06 38.75
CA LYS A 100 3.77 -23.23 39.27
C LYS A 100 5.11 -23.10 38.48
N GLY A 101 5.31 -21.91 37.90
CA GLY A 101 6.41 -20.94 38.17
C GLY A 101 7.88 -21.35 38.34
N ALA A 102 8.74 -20.75 37.51
CA ALA A 102 10.09 -20.28 37.86
C ALA A 102 10.52 -19.14 36.92
N ALA A 103 11.17 -18.10 37.44
CA ALA A 103 11.73 -16.99 36.64
C ALA A 103 13.26 -17.10 36.59
N CYS A 104 13.86 -16.92 35.40
CA CYS A 104 15.30 -16.72 35.25
C CYS A 104 15.64 -15.76 34.10
N LYS A 105 16.79 -15.09 34.24
CA LYS A 105 17.14 -13.80 33.62
C LYS A 105 17.88 -13.96 32.28
N SER A 106 17.50 -13.17 31.26
CA SER A 106 18.37 -12.58 30.19
C SER A 106 19.21 -13.49 29.27
N PRO A 107 19.83 -13.01 28.17
CA PRO A 107 19.41 -12.02 27.15
C PRO A 107 19.37 -12.65 25.72
N PRO A 108 18.90 -11.97 24.65
CA PRO A 108 18.97 -12.53 23.29
C PRO A 108 20.40 -12.47 22.72
N ARG A 109 21.03 -13.63 22.55
CA ARG A 109 22.33 -13.79 21.88
C ARG A 109 22.14 -13.98 20.37
N SER A 110 23.04 -13.40 19.58
CA SER A 110 23.02 -13.39 18.11
C SER A 110 22.88 -14.77 17.46
N THR A 111 21.90 -14.94 16.55
CA THR A 111 21.78 -16.11 15.66
C THR A 111 22.39 -15.83 14.28
N LYS A 112 23.72 -15.93 14.21
CA LYS A 112 24.50 -15.90 12.96
C LYS A 112 24.82 -17.34 12.52
N ALA A 113 23.83 -18.10 12.02
CA ALA A 113 24.06 -19.42 11.40
C ALA A 113 22.83 -20.02 10.70
N VAL A 114 22.69 -19.82 9.38
CA VAL A 114 22.24 -20.87 8.41
C VAL A 114 22.87 -20.53 7.04
N ALA A 115 24.15 -20.90 6.85
CA ALA A 115 24.85 -20.70 5.57
C ALA A 115 26.06 -21.64 5.44
N ALA A 116 25.84 -22.95 5.38
CA ALA A 116 26.90 -23.94 5.10
C ALA A 116 26.31 -25.30 4.64
N ALA A 117 26.03 -25.46 3.34
CA ALA A 117 25.80 -26.78 2.73
C ALA A 117 25.89 -26.73 1.18
N THR A 118 26.94 -26.11 0.61
CA THR A 118 27.21 -26.26 -0.84
C THR A 118 28.67 -26.01 -1.21
N ARG A 119 29.45 -27.11 -1.36
CA ARG A 119 30.50 -27.39 -2.39
C ARG A 119 31.75 -28.10 -1.89
N GLY A 120 32.29 -28.94 -2.78
CA GLY A 120 33.57 -29.67 -2.70
C GLY A 120 33.38 -31.13 -2.27
N GLY A 121 33.82 -32.16 -3.00
CA GLY A 121 34.40 -32.33 -4.35
C GLY A 121 34.26 -33.84 -4.71
N GLY A 122 34.58 -34.39 -5.89
CA GLY A 122 35.37 -33.84 -6.99
C GLY A 122 36.41 -34.87 -7.51
N THR A 123 35.96 -36.03 -8.00
CA THR A 123 36.68 -37.05 -8.82
C THR A 123 35.61 -38.03 -9.34
N GLY A 124 35.66 -38.64 -10.53
CA GLY A 124 36.71 -38.70 -11.55
C GLY A 124 37.18 -40.14 -11.76
N GLY A 125 36.45 -40.96 -12.54
CA GLY A 125 36.94 -42.29 -12.96
C GLY A 125 35.91 -43.41 -13.15
N GLN A 126 35.56 -43.67 -14.42
CA GLN A 126 35.59 -45.00 -15.05
C GLN A 126 34.54 -46.10 -14.74
N GLN A 127 33.76 -46.42 -15.79
CA GLN A 127 33.25 -47.74 -16.22
C GLN A 127 32.45 -48.65 -15.26
N GLY A 128 31.16 -48.74 -15.57
CA GLY A 128 30.28 -49.90 -15.38
C GLY A 128 29.04 -49.62 -16.25
N GLY A 129 28.81 -50.29 -17.37
CA GLY A 129 28.69 -51.75 -17.46
C GLY A 129 27.21 -52.04 -17.60
N ALA A 130 26.64 -51.76 -18.78
CA ALA A 130 25.23 -52.00 -19.03
C ALA A 130 24.97 -53.51 -19.07
N GLN A 131 24.19 -54.00 -18.11
CA GLN A 131 23.53 -55.30 -18.21
C GLN A 131 22.03 -55.05 -18.24
N ALA A 132 21.45 -55.20 -19.42
CA ALA A 132 20.02 -55.42 -19.54
C ALA A 132 19.69 -56.76 -18.88
N MET A 133 18.66 -56.78 -18.04
CA MET A 133 17.97 -58.01 -17.70
C MET A 133 16.66 -58.00 -18.47
N ASP A 134 16.62 -58.80 -19.53
CA ASP A 134 15.44 -58.94 -20.37
C ASP A 134 14.31 -59.59 -19.57
N LEU A 135 13.17 -58.90 -19.50
CA LEU A 135 11.89 -59.46 -19.12
C LEU A 135 10.97 -59.35 -20.33
N GLU A 136 11.05 -60.37 -21.19
CA GLU A 136 10.13 -60.55 -22.30
C GLU A 136 8.71 -60.77 -21.76
N GLY A 137 7.88 -59.74 -21.90
CA GLY A 137 6.44 -59.80 -21.72
C GLY A 137 5.78 -59.12 -22.91
N GLU A 138 4.94 -59.85 -23.65
CA GLU A 138 4.34 -59.40 -24.91
C GLU A 138 3.34 -58.24 -24.70
N GLY A 139 3.88 -57.03 -24.63
CA GLY A 139 3.14 -55.76 -24.54
C GLY A 139 3.98 -54.53 -24.91
N GLY A 140 5.16 -54.74 -25.50
CA GLY A 140 6.27 -53.77 -25.56
C GLY A 140 6.02 -52.45 -26.31
N GLY A 141 4.93 -52.32 -27.07
CA GLY A 141 4.67 -51.14 -27.92
C GLY A 141 4.16 -49.88 -27.19
N SER A 142 3.69 -49.98 -25.94
CA SER A 142 3.09 -48.87 -25.20
C SER A 142 4.05 -48.28 -24.14
N GLY A 143 4.67 -49.12 -23.31
CA GLY A 143 5.58 -48.70 -22.24
C GLY A 143 6.82 -47.95 -22.75
N VAL A 144 7.40 -48.41 -23.85
CA VAL A 144 8.60 -47.79 -24.48
C VAL A 144 8.31 -46.34 -24.93
N ARG A 145 7.10 -46.05 -25.43
CA ARG A 145 6.70 -44.69 -25.83
C ARG A 145 6.47 -43.76 -24.64
N VAL A 146 5.87 -44.26 -23.56
CA VAL A 146 5.70 -43.47 -22.32
C VAL A 146 7.06 -43.14 -21.69
N ALA A 147 7.99 -44.09 -21.66
CA ALA A 147 9.37 -43.85 -21.21
C ALA A 147 10.09 -42.79 -22.07
N GLY A 148 9.90 -42.82 -23.40
CA GLY A 148 10.42 -41.81 -24.32
C GLY A 148 9.91 -40.40 -24.01
N ILE A 149 8.60 -40.21 -23.83
CA ILE A 149 7.97 -38.91 -23.51
C ILE A 149 8.51 -38.35 -22.19
N LEU A 150 8.71 -39.20 -21.18
CA LEU A 150 9.27 -38.79 -19.88
C LEU A 150 10.76 -38.44 -19.97
N SER A 151 11.54 -39.17 -20.78
CA SER A 151 12.95 -38.88 -21.03
C SER A 151 13.13 -37.56 -21.81
N GLU A 152 12.26 -37.28 -22.78
CA GLU A 152 12.26 -36.02 -23.52
C GLU A 152 11.93 -34.85 -22.60
N LEU A 153 10.88 -34.96 -21.77
CA LEU A 153 10.54 -33.95 -20.76
C LEU A 153 11.69 -33.71 -19.77
N ALA A 154 12.39 -34.75 -19.32
CA ALA A 154 13.53 -34.61 -18.42
C ALA A 154 14.70 -33.85 -19.07
N SER A 155 15.02 -34.16 -20.34
CA SER A 155 16.02 -33.44 -21.14
C SER A 155 15.64 -31.97 -21.33
N ASP A 156 14.37 -31.71 -21.68
CA ASP A 156 13.83 -30.39 -21.99
C ASP A 156 13.74 -29.49 -20.73
N VAL A 157 13.55 -30.09 -19.54
CA VAL A 157 13.64 -29.43 -18.23
C VAL A 157 15.09 -29.19 -17.79
N ALA A 158 16.02 -30.09 -18.10
CA ALA A 158 17.45 -29.89 -17.82
C ALA A 158 18.06 -28.78 -18.72
N GLY A 159 17.71 -28.75 -20.01
CA GLY A 159 18.18 -27.75 -20.96
C GLY A 159 17.71 -26.32 -20.67
N LEU A 160 16.68 -26.16 -19.83
CA LEU A 160 16.08 -24.87 -19.48
C LEU A 160 16.98 -23.94 -18.66
N LYS A 161 17.94 -24.48 -17.89
CA LYS A 161 18.84 -23.74 -16.96
C LYS A 161 18.13 -22.73 -16.06
N THR A 162 16.85 -22.95 -15.76
CA THR A 162 15.99 -22.02 -15.01
C THR A 162 16.47 -21.78 -13.59
N LEU A 163 16.96 -22.83 -12.94
CA LEU A 163 17.58 -22.76 -11.61
C LEU A 163 18.83 -21.87 -11.58
N ASP A 164 19.67 -21.90 -12.63
CA ASP A 164 20.85 -21.04 -12.70
C ASP A 164 20.47 -19.58 -12.95
N ALA A 165 19.52 -19.33 -13.86
CA ALA A 165 19.02 -17.99 -14.16
C ALA A 165 18.37 -17.36 -12.92
N VAL A 166 17.42 -18.05 -12.29
CA VAL A 166 16.76 -17.61 -11.04
C VAL A 166 17.78 -17.48 -9.90
N GLY A 167 18.69 -18.44 -9.75
CA GLY A 167 19.74 -18.39 -8.73
C GLY A 167 20.70 -17.21 -8.90
N SER A 168 21.00 -16.80 -10.13
CA SER A 168 21.84 -15.63 -10.42
C SER A 168 21.13 -14.31 -10.08
N GLU A 169 19.87 -14.12 -10.48
CA GLU A 169 19.10 -12.93 -10.14
C GLU A 169 18.77 -12.84 -8.65
N HIS A 170 18.54 -13.98 -7.98
CA HIS A 170 18.34 -14.02 -6.53
C HIS A 170 19.62 -13.63 -5.77
N LYS A 171 20.81 -14.07 -6.21
CA LYS A 171 22.11 -13.59 -5.67
C LYS A 171 22.29 -12.09 -5.88
N ASN A 172 21.98 -11.59 -7.08
CA ASN A 172 22.06 -10.16 -7.40
C ASN A 172 21.12 -9.33 -6.51
N PHE A 173 19.90 -9.80 -6.29
CA PHE A 173 18.90 -9.18 -5.42
C PHE A 173 19.37 -9.14 -3.95
N HIS A 174 19.87 -10.26 -3.42
CA HIS A 174 20.44 -10.32 -2.07
C HIS A 174 21.64 -9.37 -1.89
N ALA A 175 22.49 -9.22 -2.92
CA ALA A 175 23.58 -8.25 -2.90
C ALA A 175 23.07 -6.80 -2.85
N THR A 176 21.98 -6.46 -3.56
CA THR A 176 21.35 -5.13 -3.45
C THR A 176 20.68 -4.88 -2.11
N ILE A 177 19.96 -5.85 -1.54
CA ILE A 177 19.41 -5.73 -0.17
C ILE A 177 20.54 -5.49 0.85
N SER A 178 21.65 -6.22 0.72
CA SER A 178 22.80 -6.07 1.63
C SER A 178 23.46 -4.69 1.54
N LYS A 179 23.42 -4.04 0.37
CA LYS A 179 23.88 -2.65 0.19
C LYS A 179 22.88 -1.65 0.78
N LEU A 180 21.59 -1.85 0.55
CA LEU A 180 20.52 -1.02 1.12
C LEU A 180 20.54 -1.06 2.65
N ALA A 181 20.73 -2.25 3.26
CA ALA A 181 20.87 -2.41 4.70
C ALA A 181 22.05 -1.62 5.26
N LYS A 182 23.24 -1.73 4.65
CA LYS A 182 24.42 -0.93 5.05
C LYS A 182 24.23 0.58 4.88
N ALA A 183 23.51 1.00 3.84
CA ALA A 183 23.15 2.40 3.64
C ALA A 183 22.20 2.90 4.74
N ALA A 184 21.25 2.07 5.17
CA ALA A 184 20.32 2.38 6.26
C ALA A 184 21.04 2.44 7.61
N GLU A 185 21.91 1.47 7.91
CA GLU A 185 22.80 1.48 9.08
C GLU A 185 23.66 2.75 9.12
N LYS A 186 24.22 3.18 7.98
CA LYS A 186 24.99 4.43 7.90
C LYS A 186 24.14 5.69 8.14
N GLN A 187 22.86 5.68 7.77
CA GLN A 187 21.96 6.82 7.95
C GLN A 187 21.36 6.89 9.38
N PHE A 188 21.15 5.75 10.04
CA PHE A 188 20.45 5.65 11.32
C PHE A 188 21.31 5.16 12.51
N GLY A 189 22.57 4.77 12.28
CA GLY A 189 23.48 4.23 13.31
C GLY A 189 24.01 5.24 14.34
N GLY A 190 23.51 6.47 14.36
CA GLY A 190 23.81 7.42 15.42
C GLY A 190 23.04 7.09 16.70
N ASN A 191 23.63 7.36 17.87
CA ASN A 191 22.94 7.17 19.14
C ASN A 191 21.76 8.15 19.28
N VAL A 192 20.54 7.66 19.02
CA VAL A 192 19.29 8.42 19.08
C VAL A 192 18.97 8.92 20.48
N GLU A 193 19.33 8.18 21.53
CA GLU A 193 19.13 8.60 22.92
C GLU A 193 19.88 9.91 23.21
N SER A 194 21.00 10.13 22.51
CA SER A 194 21.79 11.34 22.62
C SER A 194 21.09 12.61 22.09
N VAL A 195 19.95 12.49 21.41
CA VAL A 195 19.11 13.62 20.94
C VAL A 195 17.97 13.91 21.92
N ARG A 196 17.61 12.97 22.80
CA ARG A 196 16.48 13.09 23.72
C ARG A 196 16.61 14.36 24.57
N ARG A 197 15.51 15.11 24.67
CA ARG A 197 15.41 16.35 25.45
C ARG A 197 14.41 16.18 26.58
N THR A 198 14.55 16.97 27.63
CA THR A 198 13.56 17.13 28.71
C THR A 198 12.95 18.54 28.65
N PRO A 199 11.67 18.75 29.01
CA PRO A 199 10.75 17.82 29.67
C PRO A 199 10.21 16.71 28.75
N ALA A 200 9.55 15.73 29.37
CA ALA A 200 9.09 14.52 28.70
C ALA A 200 8.04 14.79 27.60
N LEU A 201 8.02 13.88 26.62
CA LEU A 201 6.96 13.75 25.64
C LEU A 201 5.59 13.70 26.34
N ASN A 202 4.60 14.47 25.86
CA ASN A 202 3.25 14.42 26.40
C ASN A 202 2.62 13.04 26.10
N GLU A 203 2.69 12.13 27.07
CA GLU A 203 2.27 10.73 26.93
C GLU A 203 0.79 10.64 26.55
N LYS A 204 -0.08 11.46 27.15
CA LYS A 204 -1.50 11.49 26.80
C LYS A 204 -1.72 11.88 25.33
N ALA A 205 -1.03 12.90 24.84
CA ALA A 205 -1.11 13.31 23.43
C ALA A 205 -0.55 12.24 22.49
N LEU A 206 0.55 11.57 22.87
CA LEU A 206 1.10 10.44 22.12
C LEU A 206 0.10 9.28 22.07
N HIS A 207 -0.47 8.87 23.21
CA HIS A 207 -1.42 7.76 23.30
C HIS A 207 -2.67 8.05 22.48
N THR A 208 -3.25 9.26 22.58
CA THR A 208 -4.36 9.70 21.72
C THR A 208 -3.97 9.66 20.23
N ALA A 209 -2.76 10.06 19.85
CA ALA A 209 -2.29 9.97 18.46
C ALA A 209 -2.11 8.53 17.96
N ILE A 210 -1.65 7.61 18.83
CA ILE A 210 -1.53 6.17 18.55
C ILE A 210 -2.93 5.56 18.37
N ILE A 211 -3.85 5.78 19.31
CA ILE A 211 -5.23 5.27 19.24
C ILE A 211 -5.91 5.77 17.95
N THR A 212 -5.80 7.08 17.67
CA THR A 212 -6.32 7.66 16.42
C THR A 212 -5.69 7.02 15.19
N HIS A 213 -4.37 6.75 15.18
CA HIS A 213 -3.72 6.06 14.07
C HIS A 213 -4.24 4.63 13.88
N LEU A 214 -4.43 3.87 14.96
CA LEU A 214 -4.92 2.50 14.91
C LEU A 214 -6.36 2.43 14.39
N TYR A 215 -7.27 3.31 14.86
CA TYR A 215 -8.61 3.42 14.29
C TYR A 215 -8.58 3.81 12.81
N ARG A 216 -7.74 4.79 12.41
CA ARG A 216 -7.57 5.16 10.99
C ARG A 216 -6.99 4.04 10.13
N ARG A 217 -6.25 3.09 10.70
CA ARG A 217 -5.73 1.88 10.04
C ARG A 217 -6.71 0.71 9.98
N GLY A 218 -7.88 0.81 10.61
CA GLY A 218 -8.82 -0.32 10.75
C GLY A 218 -8.43 -1.31 11.86
N ALA A 219 -7.40 -1.03 12.65
CA ALA A 219 -6.85 -1.91 13.67
C ALA A 219 -7.64 -1.83 15.00
N PHE A 220 -8.96 -1.93 14.93
CA PHE A 220 -9.89 -1.60 16.03
C PHE A 220 -9.63 -2.38 17.32
N ARG A 221 -9.34 -3.68 17.23
CA ARG A 221 -9.02 -4.50 18.41
C ARG A 221 -7.75 -4.05 19.12
N ALA A 222 -6.73 -3.62 18.37
CA ALA A 222 -5.51 -3.07 18.94
C ALA A 222 -5.74 -1.68 19.53
N ALA A 223 -6.57 -0.85 18.87
CA ALA A 223 -6.92 0.47 19.34
C ALA A 223 -7.71 0.44 20.66
N ALA A 224 -8.72 -0.44 20.77
CA ALA A 224 -9.52 -0.64 21.97
C ALA A 224 -8.66 -1.11 23.14
N LYS A 225 -7.88 -2.19 22.96
CA LYS A 225 -6.98 -2.70 24.00
C LYS A 225 -5.93 -1.67 24.44
N PHE A 226 -5.34 -0.93 23.50
CA PHE A 226 -4.39 0.14 23.87
C PHE A 226 -5.08 1.29 24.62
N SER A 227 -6.35 1.59 24.34
CA SER A 227 -7.12 2.60 25.09
C SER A 227 -7.43 2.13 26.52
N GLU A 228 -7.76 0.85 26.71
CA GLU A 228 -7.90 0.20 28.04
C GLU A 228 -6.60 0.30 28.85
N ASP A 229 -5.46 -0.02 28.23
CA ASP A 229 -4.15 -0.05 28.89
C ASP A 229 -3.56 1.35 29.19
N SER A 230 -3.92 2.40 28.43
CA SER A 230 -3.18 3.68 28.43
C SER A 230 -3.86 4.88 29.10
N THR A 231 -5.09 4.71 29.63
CA THR A 231 -5.98 5.78 30.17
C THR A 231 -6.33 6.93 29.20
N ALA A 232 -5.79 6.91 27.98
CA ALA A 232 -6.14 7.83 26.91
C ALA A 232 -7.29 7.26 26.08
N SER A 233 -8.16 8.14 25.62
CA SER A 233 -9.26 7.81 24.72
C SER A 233 -9.43 8.90 23.67
N ILE A 234 -10.17 8.57 22.62
CA ILE A 234 -10.70 9.50 21.62
C ILE A 234 -12.23 9.58 21.80
N PRO A 235 -12.91 10.64 21.33
CA PRO A 235 -14.37 10.74 21.43
C PRO A 235 -15.08 9.52 20.81
N ALA A 236 -16.19 9.10 21.42
CA ALA A 236 -16.95 7.95 20.96
C ALA A 236 -17.53 8.16 19.55
N GLU A 237 -17.86 9.41 19.22
CA GLU A 237 -18.35 9.89 17.93
C GLU A 237 -17.26 9.72 16.86
N THR A 238 -16.02 10.10 17.19
CA THR A 238 -14.85 9.93 16.31
C THR A 238 -14.56 8.45 16.08
N THR A 239 -14.63 7.64 17.14
CA THR A 239 -14.47 6.18 17.07
C THR A 239 -15.51 5.53 16.16
N SER A 240 -16.79 5.82 16.40
CA SER A 240 -17.93 5.30 15.64
C SER A 240 -17.84 5.67 14.17
N HIS A 241 -17.50 6.93 13.87
CA HIS A 241 -17.32 7.40 12.49
C HIS A 241 -16.14 6.72 11.79
N LEU A 242 -15.00 6.52 12.45
CA LEU A 242 -13.86 5.80 11.86
C LEU A 242 -14.20 4.33 11.57
N VAL A 243 -14.98 3.68 12.42
CA VAL A 243 -15.50 2.31 12.16
C VAL A 243 -16.49 2.30 10.99
N GLU A 244 -17.41 3.29 10.92
CA GLU A 244 -18.36 3.44 9.80
C GLU A 244 -17.64 3.64 8.45
N ILE A 245 -16.61 4.50 8.39
CA ILE A 245 -15.80 4.72 7.17
C ILE A 245 -15.14 3.43 6.72
N HIS A 246 -14.46 2.70 7.62
CA HIS A 246 -13.78 1.46 7.26
C HIS A 246 -14.74 0.40 6.73
N GLY A 247 -15.93 0.28 7.33
CA GLY A 247 -16.99 -0.58 6.79
C GLY A 247 -17.43 -0.20 5.37
N VAL A 248 -17.41 1.10 5.03
CA VAL A 248 -17.65 1.60 3.66
C VAL A 248 -16.47 1.29 2.72
N LEU A 249 -15.23 1.51 3.17
CA LEU A 249 -14.03 1.23 2.36
C LEU A 249 -13.87 -0.28 2.06
N ASP A 250 -14.12 -1.14 3.05
CA ASP A 250 -14.14 -2.60 2.93
C ASP A 250 -15.26 -3.12 2.02
N ALA A 251 -16.35 -2.35 1.88
CA ALA A 251 -17.43 -2.67 0.95
C ALA A 251 -17.09 -2.26 -0.48
N LEU A 252 -16.44 -1.09 -0.65
CA LEU A 252 -15.94 -0.63 -1.94
C LEU A 252 -14.85 -1.55 -2.51
N ASP A 253 -13.98 -2.13 -1.67
CA ASP A 253 -13.03 -3.18 -2.08
C ASP A 253 -13.70 -4.47 -2.57
N LYS A 254 -14.95 -4.72 -2.16
CA LYS A 254 -15.78 -5.86 -2.58
C LYS A 254 -16.77 -5.46 -3.69
N HIS A 255 -16.51 -4.33 -4.37
CA HIS A 255 -17.36 -3.76 -5.41
C HIS A 255 -18.82 -3.48 -4.99
N ASN A 256 -19.06 -3.24 -3.69
CA ASN A 256 -20.37 -2.93 -3.14
C ASN A 256 -20.52 -1.43 -2.85
N LEU A 257 -21.31 -0.75 -3.69
CA LEU A 257 -21.57 0.70 -3.59
C LEU A 257 -22.55 1.07 -2.47
N ALA A 258 -23.47 0.17 -2.10
CA ALA A 258 -24.63 0.53 -1.28
C ALA A 258 -24.27 1.13 0.10
N PRO A 259 -23.20 0.69 0.80
CA PRO A 259 -22.75 1.36 2.03
C PRO A 259 -22.22 2.77 1.78
N ALA A 260 -21.53 3.02 0.67
CA ALA A 260 -21.02 4.33 0.30
C ALA A 260 -22.15 5.31 -0.08
N GLU A 261 -23.14 4.84 -0.85
CA GLU A 261 -24.34 5.62 -1.19
C GLU A 261 -25.15 6.01 0.06
N ARG A 262 -25.35 5.07 1.00
CA ARG A 262 -26.01 5.35 2.29
C ARG A 262 -25.22 6.32 3.17
N TRP A 263 -23.89 6.17 3.22
CA TRP A 263 -23.01 7.06 3.96
C TRP A 263 -23.04 8.49 3.39
N PHE A 264 -23.05 8.61 2.06
CA PHE A 264 -23.19 9.86 1.33
C PHE A 264 -24.53 10.53 1.63
N GLU A 265 -25.67 9.85 1.42
CA GLU A 265 -27.00 10.44 1.57
C GLU A 265 -27.25 10.93 3.01
N LYS A 266 -26.78 10.18 4.02
CA LYS A 266 -26.80 10.58 5.45
C LYS A 266 -26.00 11.87 5.74
N ARG A 267 -25.06 12.25 4.87
CA ARG A 267 -24.11 13.37 5.07
C ARG A 267 -24.13 14.39 3.93
N ARG A 268 -25.07 14.31 2.99
CA ARG A 268 -25.12 15.10 1.76
C ARG A 268 -24.93 16.60 2.00
N LYS A 269 -25.72 17.21 2.89
CA LYS A 269 -25.61 18.64 3.25
C LYS A 269 -24.23 19.05 3.80
N ALA A 270 -23.55 18.15 4.51
CA ALA A 270 -22.21 18.40 5.02
C ALA A 270 -21.13 18.24 3.92
N LEU A 271 -21.37 17.35 2.94
CA LEU A 271 -20.51 17.17 1.77
C LEU A 271 -20.65 18.32 0.76
N GLU A 272 -21.85 18.87 0.59
CA GLU A 272 -22.13 20.06 -0.21
C GLU A 272 -21.34 21.27 0.30
N GLY A 273 -21.37 21.55 1.61
CA GLY A 273 -20.60 22.63 2.24
C GLY A 273 -19.07 22.46 2.16
N VAL A 274 -18.59 21.26 1.81
CA VAL A 274 -17.17 20.94 1.62
C VAL A 274 -16.78 20.94 0.13
N GLY A 275 -17.74 21.04 -0.80
CA GLY A 275 -17.49 20.99 -2.24
C GLY A 275 -17.03 19.62 -2.74
N SER A 276 -17.57 18.54 -2.16
CA SER A 276 -17.19 17.16 -2.53
C SER A 276 -17.64 16.78 -3.95
N SER A 277 -16.74 16.18 -4.74
CA SER A 277 -17.07 15.55 -6.03
C SER A 277 -17.62 14.12 -5.90
N LEU A 278 -17.77 13.60 -4.68
CA LEU A 278 -18.12 12.20 -4.42
C LEU A 278 -19.50 11.81 -4.99
N GLU A 279 -20.45 12.75 -5.02
CA GLU A 279 -21.79 12.49 -5.55
C GLU A 279 -21.75 12.02 -7.01
N PHE A 280 -21.06 12.78 -7.87
CA PHE A 280 -20.88 12.43 -9.28
C PHE A 280 -20.11 11.11 -9.43
N GLN A 281 -19.09 10.86 -8.62
CA GLN A 281 -18.29 9.63 -8.70
C GLN A 281 -19.10 8.38 -8.30
N LEU A 282 -19.94 8.47 -7.25
CA LEU A 282 -20.85 7.40 -6.86
C LEU A 282 -21.93 7.18 -7.93
N ALA A 283 -22.54 8.26 -8.43
CA ALA A 283 -23.56 8.19 -9.47
C ALA A 283 -23.00 7.59 -10.78
N ARG A 284 -21.75 7.92 -11.14
CA ARG A 284 -21.01 7.30 -12.25
C ARG A 284 -20.82 5.80 -12.05
N LEU A 285 -20.32 5.35 -10.90
CA LEU A 285 -20.14 3.92 -10.64
C LEU A 285 -21.48 3.18 -10.63
N ARG A 286 -22.53 3.75 -10.04
CA ARG A 286 -23.88 3.19 -10.00
C ARG A 286 -24.47 3.07 -11.40
N PHE A 287 -24.34 4.10 -12.23
CA PHE A 287 -24.73 4.07 -13.63
C PHE A 287 -24.03 2.95 -14.40
N LEU A 288 -22.71 2.79 -14.22
CA LEU A 288 -21.95 1.72 -14.86
C LEU A 288 -22.42 0.31 -14.44
N ARG A 289 -22.93 0.11 -13.21
CA ARG A 289 -23.52 -1.19 -12.80
C ARG A 289 -24.75 -1.55 -13.64
N PHE A 290 -25.57 -0.58 -14.04
CA PHE A 290 -26.71 -0.85 -14.93
C PHE A 290 -26.27 -1.30 -16.34
N LEU A 291 -25.10 -0.87 -16.79
CA LEU A 291 -24.55 -1.23 -18.11
C LEU A 291 -23.83 -2.57 -18.15
N GLU A 292 -23.59 -3.23 -17.01
CA GLU A 292 -23.04 -4.59 -16.96
C GLU A 292 -24.05 -5.64 -17.46
N SER A 293 -25.35 -5.32 -17.38
CA SER A 293 -26.41 -6.16 -17.94
C SER A 293 -26.64 -5.89 -19.43
N ALA A 294 -26.88 -6.96 -20.19
CA ALA A 294 -27.34 -6.88 -21.58
C ALA A 294 -28.86 -6.60 -21.72
N ASP A 295 -29.60 -6.56 -20.61
CA ASP A 295 -31.06 -6.38 -20.60
C ASP A 295 -31.50 -4.98 -21.10
N PRO A 296 -32.38 -4.89 -22.12
CA PRO A 296 -33.00 -3.64 -22.54
C PRO A 296 -33.81 -2.92 -21.44
N GLY A 297 -34.30 -3.63 -20.42
CA GLY A 297 -34.90 -3.04 -19.21
C GLY A 297 -33.88 -2.21 -18.43
N GLN A 298 -32.78 -2.83 -18.01
CA GLN A 298 -31.66 -2.17 -17.33
C GLN A 298 -31.09 -0.97 -18.11
N ARG A 299 -31.04 -1.03 -19.45
CA ARG A 299 -30.63 0.12 -20.29
C ARG A 299 -31.58 1.33 -20.14
N ARG A 300 -32.89 1.10 -20.00
CA ARG A 300 -33.87 2.18 -19.75
C ARG A 300 -33.75 2.74 -18.34
N GLU A 301 -33.54 1.89 -17.34
CA GLU A 301 -33.28 2.32 -15.95
C GLU A 301 -32.01 3.17 -15.87
N ALA A 302 -30.92 2.79 -16.55
CA ALA A 302 -29.69 3.58 -16.66
C ALA A 302 -29.96 4.98 -17.23
N MET A 303 -30.78 5.09 -18.28
CA MET A 303 -31.14 6.36 -18.92
C MET A 303 -31.98 7.26 -18.00
N MET A 304 -32.92 6.69 -17.24
CA MET A 304 -33.69 7.44 -16.24
C MET A 304 -32.80 7.92 -15.10
N TYR A 305 -31.99 7.02 -14.53
CA TYR A 305 -31.03 7.34 -13.48
C TYR A 305 -30.03 8.42 -13.90
N ALA A 306 -29.55 8.39 -15.15
CA ALA A 306 -28.69 9.44 -15.68
C ALA A 306 -29.35 10.82 -15.63
N ARG A 307 -30.60 10.93 -16.08
CA ARG A 307 -31.37 12.19 -16.07
C ARG A 307 -31.64 12.69 -14.65
N GLU A 308 -32.00 11.81 -13.74
CA GLU A 308 -32.42 12.16 -12.37
C GLU A 308 -31.25 12.40 -11.40
N ARG A 309 -30.15 11.64 -11.51
CA ARG A 309 -29.07 11.60 -10.51
C ARG A 309 -27.69 11.94 -11.04
N VAL A 310 -27.41 11.82 -12.34
CA VAL A 310 -26.08 12.11 -12.91
C VAL A 310 -26.04 13.51 -13.54
N MET A 311 -27.01 13.87 -14.38
CA MET A 311 -27.05 15.16 -15.09
C MET A 311 -27.05 16.39 -14.17
N PRO A 312 -27.80 16.44 -13.04
CA PRO A 312 -27.82 17.61 -12.16
C PRO A 312 -26.47 17.92 -11.50
N VAL A 313 -25.63 16.89 -11.32
CA VAL A 313 -24.33 16.97 -10.64
C VAL A 313 -23.15 16.93 -11.61
N ALA A 314 -23.41 16.91 -12.92
CA ALA A 314 -22.39 16.81 -13.95
C ALA A 314 -21.76 18.16 -14.36
N GLY A 315 -22.14 19.29 -13.76
CA GLY A 315 -21.71 20.63 -14.20
C GLY A 315 -20.19 20.81 -14.33
N GLY A 316 -19.40 20.18 -13.46
CA GLY A 316 -17.92 20.16 -13.55
C GLY A 316 -17.32 18.94 -14.28
N HIS A 317 -18.15 17.99 -14.72
CA HIS A 317 -17.75 16.67 -15.23
C HIS A 317 -18.47 16.34 -16.56
N MET A 318 -18.71 17.35 -17.39
CA MET A 318 -19.51 17.23 -18.62
C MET A 318 -18.90 16.27 -19.65
N ARG A 319 -17.57 16.14 -19.69
CA ARG A 319 -16.88 15.18 -20.56
C ARG A 319 -17.14 13.75 -20.10
N GLU A 320 -16.99 13.49 -18.81
CA GLU A 320 -17.26 12.18 -18.21
C GLU A 320 -18.74 11.79 -18.35
N LEU A 321 -19.66 12.76 -18.26
CA LEU A 321 -21.06 12.53 -18.60
C LEU A 321 -21.22 12.11 -20.06
N GLN A 322 -20.61 12.81 -21.02
CA GLN A 322 -20.68 12.43 -22.44
C GLN A 322 -20.13 11.02 -22.70
N GLU A 323 -19.01 10.66 -22.07
CA GLU A 323 -18.42 9.31 -22.12
C GLU A 323 -19.40 8.26 -21.56
N LEU A 324 -20.06 8.53 -20.42
CA LEU A 324 -21.11 7.66 -19.87
C LEU A 324 -22.32 7.52 -20.79
N MET A 325 -22.82 8.62 -21.38
CA MET A 325 -23.95 8.57 -22.30
C MET A 325 -23.62 7.83 -23.60
N GLY A 326 -22.41 7.98 -24.15
CA GLY A 326 -21.96 7.20 -25.31
C GLY A 326 -21.80 5.70 -25.00
N SER A 327 -21.46 5.36 -23.75
CA SER A 327 -21.32 3.98 -23.31
C SER A 327 -22.64 3.18 -23.26
N LEU A 328 -23.81 3.85 -23.28
CA LEU A 328 -25.14 3.20 -23.36
C LEU A 328 -25.33 2.31 -24.58
N LEU A 329 -24.66 2.62 -25.70
CA LEU A 329 -24.73 1.81 -26.91
C LEU A 329 -24.12 0.41 -26.73
N TRP A 330 -23.27 0.24 -25.70
CA TRP A 330 -22.48 -0.96 -25.44
C TRP A 330 -22.92 -1.72 -24.17
N SER A 331 -24.15 -1.52 -23.69
CA SER A 331 -24.66 -2.22 -22.49
C SER A 331 -24.58 -3.74 -22.64
N GLY A 332 -23.98 -4.42 -21.67
CA GLY A 332 -23.72 -5.87 -21.69
C GLY A 332 -22.49 -6.29 -22.51
N ASN A 333 -21.79 -5.37 -23.18
CA ASN A 333 -20.55 -5.64 -23.91
C ASN A 333 -19.55 -4.46 -23.81
N LEU A 334 -19.45 -3.87 -22.62
CA LEU A 334 -18.65 -2.67 -22.38
C LEU A 334 -17.13 -2.93 -22.47
N GLU A 335 -16.70 -4.16 -22.18
CA GLU A 335 -15.30 -4.61 -22.29
C GLU A 335 -14.76 -4.55 -23.72
N ALA A 336 -15.59 -4.85 -24.72
CA ALA A 336 -15.21 -4.79 -26.14
C ALA A 336 -15.35 -3.37 -26.74
N SER A 337 -15.77 -2.39 -25.95
CA SER A 337 -16.06 -1.03 -26.41
C SER A 337 -14.85 -0.08 -26.28
N PRO A 338 -14.86 1.08 -26.96
CA PRO A 338 -13.91 2.17 -26.69
C PRO A 338 -13.95 2.69 -25.23
N TYR A 339 -15.00 2.34 -24.49
CA TYR A 339 -15.24 2.74 -23.11
C TYR A 339 -14.80 1.68 -22.07
N SER A 340 -14.03 0.66 -22.45
CA SER A 340 -13.53 -0.37 -21.52
C SER A 340 -12.77 0.20 -20.32
N HIS A 341 -12.09 1.34 -20.49
CA HIS A 341 -11.44 2.09 -19.41
C HIS A 341 -12.42 2.55 -18.29
N LEU A 342 -13.73 2.63 -18.55
CA LEU A 342 -14.77 2.90 -17.56
C LEU A 342 -14.98 1.73 -16.58
N LEU A 343 -14.48 0.52 -16.88
CA LEU A 343 -14.49 -0.63 -15.98
C LEU A 343 -13.23 -0.75 -15.11
N SER A 344 -12.30 0.21 -15.23
CA SER A 344 -11.03 0.18 -14.49
C SER A 344 -11.19 0.22 -12.97
N GLN A 345 -10.35 -0.56 -12.26
CA GLN A 345 -10.23 -0.53 -10.80
C GLN A 345 -9.84 0.85 -10.25
N GLU A 346 -9.28 1.71 -11.10
CA GLU A 346 -8.91 3.08 -10.73
C GLU A 346 -10.13 3.91 -10.29
N LEU A 347 -11.30 3.74 -10.91
CA LEU A 347 -12.51 4.47 -10.50
C LEU A 347 -12.94 4.11 -9.07
N TRP A 348 -12.87 2.83 -8.71
CA TRP A 348 -13.13 2.36 -7.34
C TRP A 348 -12.11 2.90 -6.35
N THR A 349 -10.83 2.93 -6.75
CA THR A 349 -9.74 3.46 -5.94
C THR A 349 -9.94 4.96 -5.67
N ARG A 350 -10.25 5.75 -6.71
CA ARG A 350 -10.57 7.18 -6.59
C ARG A 350 -11.79 7.44 -5.69
N VAL A 351 -12.86 6.63 -5.78
CA VAL A 351 -14.02 6.75 -4.88
C VAL A 351 -13.65 6.44 -3.43
N LYS A 352 -12.84 5.41 -3.16
CA LYS A 352 -12.33 5.12 -1.81
C LYS A 352 -11.50 6.28 -1.26
N GLU A 353 -10.64 6.87 -2.07
CA GLU A 353 -9.84 8.04 -1.69
C GLU A 353 -10.72 9.27 -1.38
N SER A 354 -11.69 9.57 -2.24
CA SER A 354 -12.68 10.64 -2.00
C SER A 354 -13.43 10.44 -0.68
N VAL A 355 -13.97 9.24 -0.44
CA VAL A 355 -14.64 8.90 0.83
C VAL A 355 -13.72 9.12 2.03
N ALA A 356 -12.47 8.64 1.98
CA ALA A 356 -11.52 8.79 3.08
C ALA A 356 -11.12 10.27 3.35
N VAL A 357 -10.98 11.07 2.29
CA VAL A 357 -10.69 12.50 2.38
C VAL A 357 -11.87 13.28 2.95
N ASP A 358 -13.07 13.10 2.38
CA ASP A 358 -14.25 13.85 2.77
C ASP A 358 -14.77 13.47 4.15
N ALA A 359 -14.66 12.19 4.53
CA ALA A 359 -14.96 11.76 5.89
C ALA A 359 -13.97 12.32 6.93
N SER A 360 -12.70 12.51 6.56
CA SER A 360 -11.74 13.23 7.41
C SER A 360 -12.15 14.71 7.58
N ARG A 361 -12.50 15.38 6.47
CA ARG A 361 -12.91 16.79 6.44
C ARG A 361 -14.16 17.05 7.31
N ILE A 362 -15.22 16.25 7.14
CA ILE A 362 -16.48 16.39 7.88
C ILE A 362 -16.29 16.19 9.39
N SER A 363 -15.37 15.32 9.80
CA SER A 363 -15.08 15.06 11.22
C SER A 363 -14.04 15.99 11.84
N GLY A 364 -13.57 17.02 11.12
CA GLY A 364 -12.48 17.88 11.58
C GLY A 364 -11.15 17.15 11.80
N LEU A 365 -11.00 15.93 11.26
CA LEU A 365 -9.79 15.14 11.39
C LEU A 365 -8.78 15.56 10.31
N SER A 366 -7.50 15.59 10.68
CA SER A 366 -6.41 15.81 9.71
C SER A 366 -6.46 14.79 8.57
N ARG A 367 -6.19 15.20 7.33
CA ARG A 367 -6.17 14.30 6.15
C ARG A 367 -5.18 13.14 6.33
N GLU A 368 -4.02 13.42 6.90
CA GLU A 368 -3.00 12.44 7.26
C GLU A 368 -2.97 12.25 8.77
N SER A 369 -2.61 11.05 9.25
CA SER A 369 -2.48 10.81 10.69
C SER A 369 -1.30 11.59 11.26
N ILE A 370 -1.53 12.36 12.33
CA ILE A 370 -0.52 13.15 13.05
C ILE A 370 0.70 12.31 13.40
N LEU A 371 0.52 11.08 13.90
CA LEU A 371 1.60 10.15 14.20
C LEU A 371 2.47 9.84 12.96
N SER A 372 1.85 9.65 11.80
CA SER A 372 2.57 9.37 10.54
C SER A 372 3.30 10.59 10.00
N VAL A 373 2.74 11.79 10.19
CA VAL A 373 3.36 13.07 9.82
C VAL A 373 4.56 13.35 10.72
N ALA A 374 4.39 13.22 12.04
CA ALA A 374 5.45 13.39 13.04
C ALA A 374 6.59 12.37 12.83
N PHE A 375 6.29 11.11 12.55
CA PHE A 375 7.28 10.09 12.24
C PHE A 375 8.09 10.40 10.97
N ARG A 376 7.41 10.82 9.89
CA ARG A 376 8.06 11.26 8.63
C ARG A 376 8.97 12.48 8.84
N ALA A 377 8.47 13.51 9.53
CA ALA A 377 9.26 14.70 9.86
C ALA A 377 10.45 14.36 10.78
N GLY A 378 10.24 13.48 11.76
CA GLY A 378 11.26 12.96 12.66
C GLY A 378 12.39 12.24 11.93
N ILE A 379 12.08 11.35 10.97
CA ILE A 379 13.09 10.68 10.14
C ILE A 379 13.98 11.67 9.37
N LEU A 380 13.41 12.77 8.87
CA LEU A 380 14.14 13.81 8.14
C LEU A 380 14.98 14.69 9.08
N ALA A 381 14.48 15.00 10.27
CA ALA A 381 15.16 15.83 11.26
C ALA A 381 16.29 15.09 11.99
N LEU A 382 16.10 13.80 12.30
CA LEU A 382 16.93 13.03 13.23
C LEU A 382 18.43 13.02 12.88
N PRO A 383 18.89 12.79 11.62
CA PRO A 383 20.31 12.81 11.30
C PRO A 383 20.98 14.16 11.58
N THR A 384 20.24 15.26 11.43
CA THR A 384 20.72 16.62 11.69
C THR A 384 20.73 16.91 13.19
N LEU A 385 19.69 16.45 13.92
CA LEU A 385 19.62 16.55 15.37
C LEU A 385 20.73 15.76 16.08
N VAL A 386 21.07 14.55 15.62
CA VAL A 386 22.19 13.75 16.14
C VAL A 386 23.52 14.49 16.00
N LYS A 387 23.76 15.12 14.85
CA LYS A 387 24.97 15.95 14.62
C LYS A 387 25.00 17.15 15.56
N MET A 388 23.88 17.87 15.68
CA MET A 388 23.79 19.05 16.55
C MET A 388 23.99 18.67 18.02
N ALA A 389 23.42 17.57 18.48
CA ALA A 389 23.61 17.08 19.86
C ALA A 389 25.07 16.71 20.15
N ALA A 390 25.80 16.18 19.17
CA ALA A 390 27.23 15.92 19.30
C ALA A 390 28.06 17.22 19.40
N VAL A 391 27.73 18.24 18.60
CA VAL A 391 28.38 19.56 18.66
C VAL A 391 28.09 20.27 19.99
N VAL A 392 26.82 20.29 20.43
CA VAL A 392 26.41 20.97 21.67
C VAL A 392 27.07 20.34 22.89
N ARG A 393 27.20 19.01 22.95
CA ARG A 393 27.98 18.33 24.01
C ARG A 393 29.46 18.70 24.06
N GLY A 394 30.04 19.17 22.95
CA GLY A 394 31.41 19.70 22.90
C GLY A 394 31.51 21.19 23.23
N SER A 395 30.43 21.80 23.73
CA SER A 395 30.33 23.24 24.02
C SER A 395 29.67 23.49 25.39
N ASN A 396 29.77 24.71 25.90
CA ASN A 396 29.08 25.11 27.14
C ASN A 396 27.57 25.39 26.97
N LEU A 397 26.95 25.02 25.84
CA LEU A 397 25.49 25.22 25.66
C LEU A 397 24.68 24.09 26.29
N GLU A 398 23.66 24.46 27.08
CA GLU A 398 22.75 23.50 27.69
C GLU A 398 21.74 22.92 26.68
N TRP A 399 21.98 21.68 26.26
CA TRP A 399 21.09 20.96 25.33
C TRP A 399 19.63 20.86 25.80
N ASN A 400 19.36 20.92 27.12
CA ASN A 400 18.00 20.85 27.67
C ASN A 400 17.39 22.23 28.01
N GLY A 401 18.19 23.28 28.21
CA GLY A 401 17.68 24.61 28.59
C GLY A 401 17.07 25.40 27.41
N MET A 402 17.50 25.13 26.18
CA MET A 402 17.04 25.88 25.00
C MET A 402 15.59 25.51 24.60
N ARG A 403 14.63 26.43 24.73
CA ARG A 403 13.24 26.22 24.26
C ARG A 403 13.18 25.86 22.76
N GLU A 404 14.01 26.50 21.95
CA GLU A 404 14.12 26.32 20.51
C GLU A 404 15.56 25.93 20.15
N LEU A 405 15.74 25.07 19.14
CA LEU A 405 17.08 24.73 18.63
C LEU A 405 17.44 25.65 17.47
N PRO A 406 18.66 26.22 17.40
CA PRO A 406 19.11 27.06 16.29
C PRO A 406 19.48 26.20 15.08
N LEU A 407 18.49 25.49 14.54
CA LEU A 407 18.63 24.52 13.45
C LEU A 407 17.45 24.59 12.50
N GLU A 408 17.71 24.94 11.25
CA GLU A 408 16.75 24.76 10.18
C GLU A 408 16.75 23.29 9.72
N VAL A 409 15.59 22.63 9.79
CA VAL A 409 15.38 21.31 9.19
C VAL A 409 14.70 21.52 7.83
N PRO A 410 15.35 21.18 6.70
CA PRO A 410 14.78 21.37 5.37
C PRO A 410 13.65 20.36 5.11
N LEU A 411 12.44 20.67 5.57
CA LEU A 411 11.25 19.86 5.34
C LEU A 411 10.73 20.03 3.90
N PRO A 412 10.24 18.97 3.24
CA PRO A 412 9.59 19.05 1.94
C PRO A 412 8.26 19.83 2.03
N PRO A 413 7.75 20.44 0.93
CA PRO A 413 6.56 21.29 0.96
C PRO A 413 5.33 20.64 1.61
N GLY A 414 5.09 19.34 1.38
CA GLY A 414 3.96 18.60 2.00
C GLY A 414 4.06 18.35 3.51
N LEU A 415 5.13 18.82 4.18
CA LEU A 415 5.30 18.82 5.63
C LEU A 415 5.41 20.26 6.21
N ARG A 416 5.15 21.30 5.40
CA ARG A 416 5.16 22.72 5.82
C ARG A 416 3.71 23.18 6.04
N TYR A 417 3.26 23.17 7.29
CA TYR A 417 1.86 23.46 7.65
C TYR A 417 1.61 24.89 8.12
N HIS A 418 2.66 25.60 8.53
CA HIS A 418 2.58 26.97 9.05
C HIS A 418 3.64 27.84 8.39
N SER A 419 3.24 29.03 7.95
CA SER A 419 4.18 30.09 7.55
C SER A 419 4.72 30.77 8.81
N MET A 420 6.02 30.69 9.04
CA MET A 420 6.69 31.46 10.09
C MET A 420 7.44 32.62 9.45
N PHE A 421 7.21 33.84 9.93
CA PHE A 421 8.00 35.00 9.56
C PHE A 421 9.25 35.05 10.44
N SER A 422 10.42 35.33 9.86
CA SER A 422 11.66 35.57 10.61
C SER A 422 12.10 37.01 10.43
N CYS A 423 12.37 37.70 11.54
CA CYS A 423 12.73 39.12 11.52
C CYS A 423 14.07 39.34 10.81
N PRO A 424 14.16 40.23 9.79
CA PRO A 424 15.46 40.57 9.21
C PRO A 424 16.39 41.29 10.20
N VAL A 425 15.82 41.90 11.25
CA VAL A 425 16.56 42.69 12.26
C VAL A 425 17.05 41.81 13.40
N SER A 426 16.12 41.18 14.14
CA SER A 426 16.48 40.39 15.32
C SER A 426 16.85 38.95 15.00
N ARG A 427 16.54 38.47 13.77
CA ARG A 427 16.69 37.07 13.33
C ARG A 427 15.87 36.06 14.15
N GLU A 428 14.93 36.55 14.96
CA GLU A 428 13.97 35.77 15.74
C GLU A 428 12.74 35.43 14.87
N PRO A 429 12.07 34.28 15.08
CA PRO A 429 10.77 34.00 14.48
C PRO A 429 9.65 34.84 15.12
N SER A 430 8.57 35.07 14.37
CA SER A 430 7.33 35.68 14.87
C SER A 430 6.58 34.75 15.82
N THR A 431 6.02 35.31 16.90
CA THR A 431 5.09 34.61 17.80
C THR A 431 3.75 35.35 17.89
N LEU A 432 2.74 34.76 18.54
CA LEU A 432 1.45 35.43 18.77
C LEU A 432 1.61 36.70 19.63
N ASP A 433 2.50 36.67 20.62
CA ASP A 433 2.78 37.80 21.51
C ASP A 433 3.64 38.89 20.82
N ASN A 434 4.53 38.47 19.92
CA ASN A 434 5.42 39.31 19.14
C ASN A 434 5.20 39.09 17.63
N PRO A 435 4.06 39.57 17.08
CA PRO A 435 3.71 39.37 15.68
C PRO A 435 4.56 40.24 14.75
N PRO A 436 4.58 39.91 13.44
CA PRO A 436 5.11 40.83 12.44
C PRO A 436 4.24 42.10 12.36
N VAL A 437 4.90 43.21 12.08
CA VAL A 437 4.30 44.52 11.81
C VAL A 437 4.85 45.03 10.48
N LEU A 438 3.95 45.52 9.63
CA LEU A 438 4.26 46.17 8.38
C LEU A 438 4.65 47.62 8.65
N LEU A 439 5.82 48.00 8.16
CA LEU A 439 6.32 49.36 8.12
C LEU A 439 5.65 50.11 6.96
N LYS A 440 5.56 51.45 6.99
CA LYS A 440 4.89 52.25 5.94
C LYS A 440 5.54 52.10 4.55
N CYS A 441 6.79 51.62 4.52
CA CYS A 441 7.52 51.26 3.29
C CYS A 441 7.22 49.85 2.76
N GLY A 442 6.27 49.10 3.35
CA GLY A 442 5.92 47.74 2.94
C GLY A 442 6.87 46.63 3.42
N HIS A 443 7.91 46.96 4.20
CA HIS A 443 8.78 45.96 4.83
C HIS A 443 8.16 45.44 6.13
N ALA A 444 8.34 44.16 6.45
CA ALA A 444 7.92 43.58 7.71
C ALA A 444 9.09 43.43 8.69
N VAL A 445 8.83 43.68 9.97
CA VAL A 445 9.73 43.40 11.12
C VAL A 445 8.87 42.94 12.31
N LEU A 446 9.43 42.49 13.42
CA LEU A 446 8.63 42.15 14.60
C LEU A 446 8.26 43.38 15.42
N ARG A 447 7.11 43.36 16.12
CA ARG A 447 6.68 44.43 17.04
C ARG A 447 7.80 44.85 18.01
N SER A 448 8.44 43.88 18.68
CA SER A 448 9.55 44.16 19.61
C SER A 448 10.82 44.70 18.94
N SER A 449 10.94 44.60 17.62
CA SER A 449 12.01 45.26 16.85
C SER A 449 11.67 46.72 16.58
N VAL A 450 10.39 47.05 16.29
CA VAL A 450 9.94 48.45 16.16
C VAL A 450 10.14 49.22 17.47
N SER A 451 9.65 48.72 18.59
CA SER A 451 9.80 49.41 19.88
C SER A 451 11.26 49.47 20.37
N ARG A 452 12.16 48.62 19.83
CA ARG A 452 13.62 48.74 20.01
C ARG A 452 14.22 49.84 19.11
N LEU A 453 13.79 49.95 17.85
CA LEU A 453 14.24 50.99 16.91
C LEU A 453 13.73 52.39 17.27
N ALA A 454 12.51 52.50 17.80
CA ALA A 454 11.90 53.75 18.28
C ALA A 454 12.34 54.16 19.71
N ARG A 455 13.16 53.35 20.40
CA ARG A 455 13.54 53.59 21.80
C ARG A 455 14.26 54.93 22.04
N ASN A 456 14.97 55.44 21.02
CA ASN A 456 15.81 56.64 21.13
C ASN A 456 15.18 57.88 20.46
N GLY A 457 13.93 57.81 20.02
CA GLY A 457 13.23 58.95 19.38
C GLY A 457 11.93 58.54 18.70
N SER A 458 11.01 59.50 18.55
CA SER A 458 9.67 59.25 17.97
C SER A 458 9.68 58.73 16.53
N ARG A 459 10.79 58.93 15.79
CA ARG A 459 11.00 58.46 14.42
C ARG A 459 12.17 57.49 14.34
N PHE A 460 12.00 56.43 13.56
CA PHE A 460 13.06 55.46 13.25
C PHE A 460 13.15 55.20 11.74
N LYS A 461 14.33 54.77 11.29
CA LYS A 461 14.58 54.35 9.89
C LYS A 461 14.26 52.87 9.71
N CYS A 462 13.71 52.53 8.55
CA CYS A 462 13.59 51.13 8.16
C CYS A 462 14.99 50.49 8.02
N PRO A 463 15.24 49.28 8.58
CA PRO A 463 16.55 48.63 8.47
C PRO A 463 16.94 48.18 7.05
N THR A 464 15.97 48.09 6.13
CA THR A 464 16.16 47.59 4.75
C THR A 464 15.95 48.67 3.68
N CYS A 465 15.55 49.90 4.03
CA CYS A 465 15.39 51.00 3.08
C CYS A 465 15.46 52.37 3.78
N PRO A 466 15.70 53.50 3.08
CA PRO A 466 15.94 54.80 3.73
C PRO A 466 14.69 55.48 4.32
N VAL A 467 13.52 54.84 4.28
CA VAL A 467 12.24 55.44 4.72
C VAL A 467 12.20 55.58 6.25
N GLU A 468 11.86 56.78 6.71
CA GLU A 468 11.59 57.10 8.11
C GLU A 468 10.11 57.04 8.45
N GLN A 469 9.80 56.59 9.67
CA GLN A 469 8.44 56.50 10.18
C GLN A 469 8.38 56.55 11.72
N MET A 470 7.17 56.69 12.25
CA MET A 470 6.84 56.57 13.68
C MET A 470 6.20 55.19 13.99
N GLU A 471 6.16 54.78 15.25
CA GLU A 471 5.60 53.47 15.66
C GLU A 471 4.09 53.34 15.37
N ASN A 472 3.35 54.46 15.45
CA ASN A 472 1.92 54.53 15.10
C ASN A 472 1.64 54.49 13.57
N GLU A 473 2.65 54.65 12.71
CA GLU A 473 2.53 54.45 11.26
C GLU A 473 2.69 52.96 10.86
N THR A 474 2.86 52.05 11.84
CA THR A 474 2.99 50.60 11.58
C THR A 474 1.65 49.88 11.68
N MET A 475 1.45 48.88 10.83
CA MET A 475 0.22 48.07 10.78
C MET A 475 0.52 46.63 11.23
N PRO A 476 -0.24 46.02 12.15
CA PRO A 476 -0.04 44.62 12.50
C PRO A 476 -0.34 43.72 11.30
N LEU A 477 0.59 42.82 10.96
CA LEU A 477 0.34 41.72 10.03
C LEU A 477 -0.35 40.60 10.78
N THR A 478 -1.68 40.53 10.66
CA THR A 478 -2.46 39.35 11.06
C THR A 478 -2.14 38.21 10.09
N LEU A 479 -1.43 37.19 10.58
CA LEU A 479 -1.15 35.93 9.89
C LEU A 479 -2.32 34.94 10.05
#